data_AF-A0A7J9Y9C1-F1
#
_entry.id   AF-A0A7J9Y9C1-F1
#
_cell.length_a   1.000
_cell.length_b   1.000
_cell.length_c   1.000
_cell.angle_alpha   90.00
_cell.angle_beta   90.00
_cell.angle_gamma   90.00
#
_symmetry.space_group_name_H-M   'P 1'
#
loop_
_entity.id
_entity.type
_entity.pdbx_description
1 polymer ?
#
loop_
_entity_poly.entity_id
_entity_poly.type
_entity_poly.pdbx_seq_one_letter_code
_entity_poly.pdbx_strand_id
1 'polypeptide(L)'
;MTLVVLLCVGIGLFAPDTSDTSGLASSPSPAADRSTSVIESPTLSPSPSPTPTSESPTPPATKSPPSKPPTKPKTTTAKPKRTTAKPVNLCGAPQNPYGYGFCGGSYIYKPKAGVCSYCRCIDYFWNGKGYMIQCKDGMVSMSGGRRGSCSHHDGNRRPVFQ
;
A
#
# COMPACT_ATOMS: atom_id res chain seq x y z
N MET A 1 -51.28 18.72 -32.76
CA MET A 1 -52.08 17.54 -32.36
C MET A 1 -51.24 16.74 -31.38
N THR A 2 -51.03 17.24 -30.16
CA THR A 2 -51.93 17.12 -29.01
C THR A 2 -52.11 15.66 -28.58
N LEU A 3 -51.28 15.20 -27.64
CA LEU A 3 -51.77 14.61 -26.40
C LEU A 3 -50.65 14.63 -25.34
N VAL A 4 -50.78 15.58 -24.42
CA VAL A 4 -50.26 15.51 -23.05
C VAL A 4 -51.30 14.72 -22.25
N VAL A 5 -50.89 13.81 -21.35
CA VAL A 5 -51.59 13.51 -20.08
C VAL A 5 -50.75 12.54 -19.23
N LEU A 6 -50.37 13.08 -18.06
CA LEU A 6 -50.34 12.50 -16.70
C LEU A 6 -49.47 11.27 -16.39
N LEU A 7 -48.47 11.43 -15.51
CA LEU A 7 -48.53 11.32 -14.03
C LEU A 7 -48.51 9.85 -13.54
N CYS A 8 -47.34 9.43 -13.05
CA CYS A 8 -47.23 8.54 -11.88
C CYS A 8 -45.92 8.89 -11.15
N VAL A 9 -46.08 9.71 -10.13
CA VAL A 9 -45.12 9.92 -9.04
C VAL A 9 -45.00 8.59 -8.29
N GLY A 10 -43.80 8.01 -8.26
CA GLY A 10 -43.48 6.82 -7.45
C GLY A 10 -42.32 7.14 -6.52
N ILE A 11 -42.63 7.77 -5.39
CA ILE A 11 -41.70 8.00 -4.28
C ILE A 11 -41.55 6.67 -3.54
N GLY A 12 -40.44 5.97 -3.77
CA GLY A 12 -40.06 4.79 -2.98
C GLY A 12 -39.10 5.18 -1.86
N LEU A 13 -39.65 5.62 -0.72
CA LEU A 13 -38.92 5.57 0.55
C LEU A 13 -38.81 4.10 0.96
N PHE A 14 -37.59 3.54 0.94
CA PHE A 14 -37.29 2.31 1.69
C PHE A 14 -36.31 2.68 2.80
N ALA A 15 -36.82 2.63 4.03
CA ALA A 15 -36.08 2.78 5.27
C ALA A 15 -35.20 1.54 5.53
N PRO A 16 -34.08 1.68 6.28
CA PRO A 16 -33.32 0.54 6.77
C PRO A 16 -34.04 -0.13 7.94
N ASP A 17 -34.27 -1.45 7.83
CA ASP A 17 -34.74 -2.28 8.94
C ASP A 17 -33.55 -2.54 9.90
N THR A 18 -33.58 -1.84 11.03
CA THR A 18 -32.83 -2.17 12.23
C THR A 18 -33.62 -3.23 12.99
N SER A 19 -33.19 -4.48 12.94
CA SER A 19 -33.71 -5.53 13.81
C SER A 19 -32.76 -5.77 14.98
N ASP A 20 -33.25 -5.36 16.15
CA ASP A 20 -32.82 -5.63 17.51
C ASP A 20 -32.35 -7.08 17.77
N THR A 21 -31.31 -7.21 18.60
CA THR A 21 -31.15 -8.38 19.46
C THR A 21 -30.86 -7.86 20.88
N SER A 22 -31.95 -7.72 21.63
CA SER A 22 -31.95 -7.55 23.07
C SER A 22 -31.58 -8.88 23.75
N GLY A 23 -30.44 -8.89 24.45
CA GLY A 23 -30.08 -9.93 25.41
C GLY A 23 -29.93 -9.31 26.79
N LEU A 24 -30.93 -9.51 27.65
CA LEU A 24 -30.92 -9.12 29.06
C LEU A 24 -30.13 -10.10 29.93
N ALA A 25 -29.53 -9.53 30.98
CA ALA A 25 -29.28 -10.08 32.32
C ALA A 25 -28.09 -11.05 32.52
N SER A 26 -27.07 -10.65 33.29
CA SER A 26 -27.12 -10.63 34.76
C SER A 26 -25.81 -10.16 35.39
N SER A 27 -25.96 -9.34 36.43
CA SER A 27 -24.95 -8.93 37.41
C SER A 27 -24.57 -10.11 38.33
N PRO A 28 -23.34 -10.16 38.87
CA PRO A 28 -23.18 -9.69 40.24
C PRO A 28 -21.92 -8.85 40.50
N SER A 29 -22.09 -7.90 41.43
CA SER A 29 -21.05 -7.19 42.15
C SER A 29 -20.40 -8.11 43.19
N PRO A 30 -19.09 -7.98 43.42
CA PRO A 30 -18.58 -8.01 44.79
C PRO A 30 -17.85 -6.72 45.17
N ALA A 31 -18.14 -6.29 46.39
CA ALA A 31 -17.59 -5.14 47.08
C ALA A 31 -16.13 -5.37 47.51
N ALA A 32 -15.39 -4.26 47.49
CA ALA A 32 -14.31 -3.88 48.40
C ALA A 32 -13.24 -4.92 48.75
N ASP A 33 -12.02 -4.68 48.23
CA ASP A 33 -10.88 -4.65 49.14
C ASP A 33 -10.03 -3.41 48.90
N ARG A 34 -9.86 -2.67 49.99
CA ARG A 34 -9.19 -1.38 50.08
C ARG A 34 -7.79 -1.67 50.58
N SER A 35 -6.86 -1.93 49.67
CA SER A 35 -5.44 -2.00 50.02
C SER A 35 -4.79 -0.64 49.78
N THR A 36 -4.46 0.00 50.89
CA THR A 36 -3.73 1.27 50.99
C THR A 36 -2.24 0.94 51.06
N SER A 37 -1.38 1.88 50.61
CA SER A 37 0.09 1.86 50.75
C SER A 37 0.81 1.03 49.66
N VAL A 38 1.77 1.54 48.89
CA VAL A 38 2.78 2.57 49.16
C VAL A 38 3.10 3.32 47.86
N ILE A 39 3.08 4.65 47.90
CA ILE A 39 3.63 5.49 46.83
C ILE A 39 5.14 5.56 47.07
N GLU A 40 5.91 4.69 46.43
CA GLU A 40 7.36 4.89 46.31
C GLU A 40 7.59 5.94 45.23
N SER A 41 8.08 7.09 45.67
CA SER A 41 8.57 8.16 44.82
C SER A 41 9.71 7.62 43.96
N PRO A 42 9.65 7.66 42.61
CA PRO A 42 10.84 7.40 41.81
C PRO A 42 11.84 8.51 42.08
N THR A 43 12.92 8.16 42.77
CA THR A 43 14.14 8.97 42.89
C THR A 43 14.55 9.42 41.49
N LEU A 44 14.55 10.74 41.27
CA LEU A 44 15.08 11.36 40.07
C LEU A 44 16.53 10.89 39.87
N SER A 45 16.70 9.95 38.95
CA SER A 45 18.01 9.51 38.50
C SER A 45 18.70 10.72 37.85
N PRO A 46 19.97 11.01 38.18
CA PRO A 46 20.67 12.15 37.60
C PRO A 46 20.71 12.02 36.08
N SER A 47 20.19 13.05 35.41
CA SER A 47 20.34 13.24 33.97
C SER A 47 21.82 13.09 33.61
N PRO A 48 22.22 12.12 32.77
CA PRO A 48 23.59 12.10 32.27
C PRO A 48 23.80 13.38 31.47
N SER A 49 24.77 14.18 31.91
CA SER A 49 25.31 15.27 31.12
C SER A 49 25.70 14.72 29.74
N PRO A 50 25.29 15.34 28.62
CA PRO A 50 25.75 14.91 27.31
C PRO A 50 27.25 15.19 27.24
N THR A 51 28.04 14.12 27.36
CA THR A 51 29.45 14.14 26.94
C THR A 51 29.49 14.60 25.49
N PRO A 52 30.26 15.63 25.12
CA PRO A 52 30.54 15.91 23.73
C PRO A 52 31.30 14.71 23.16
N THR A 53 30.60 13.84 22.44
CA THR A 53 31.23 12.78 21.66
C THR A 53 31.99 13.46 20.54
N SER A 54 33.30 13.57 20.77
CA SER A 54 34.36 13.85 19.81
C SER A 54 34.00 13.34 18.42
N GLU A 55 34.07 14.23 17.44
CA GLU A 55 33.89 13.93 16.02
C GLU A 55 34.66 12.68 15.65
N SER A 56 33.95 11.65 15.19
CA SER A 56 34.57 10.51 14.52
C SER A 56 35.26 11.05 13.27
N PRO A 57 36.57 10.82 13.08
CA PRO A 57 37.23 11.26 11.87
C PRO A 57 36.53 10.60 10.69
N THR A 58 35.98 11.43 9.81
CA THR A 58 35.48 11.01 8.51
C THR A 58 36.63 10.26 7.83
N PRO A 59 36.48 8.96 7.47
CA PRO A 59 37.52 8.28 6.74
C PRO A 59 37.78 9.07 5.44
N PRO A 60 39.05 9.31 5.06
CA PRO A 60 39.34 9.99 3.80
C PRO A 60 38.63 9.25 2.68
N ALA A 61 37.91 10.00 1.84
CA ALA A 61 37.27 9.47 0.65
C ALA A 61 38.35 8.78 -0.20
N THR A 62 38.40 7.45 -0.12
CA THR A 62 39.15 6.64 -1.07
C THR A 62 38.56 6.94 -2.44
N LYS A 63 39.32 7.68 -3.25
CA LYS A 63 39.01 7.88 -4.66
C LYS A 63 38.87 6.49 -5.28
N SER A 64 37.64 6.06 -5.52
CA SER A 64 37.41 4.90 -6.37
C SER A 64 38.15 5.13 -7.69
N PRO A 65 38.90 4.15 -8.19
CA PRO A 65 39.48 4.23 -9.52
C PRO A 65 38.36 4.52 -10.54
N PRO A 66 38.62 5.31 -11.59
CA PRO A 66 37.63 5.56 -12.63
C PRO A 66 37.19 4.22 -13.20
N SER A 67 35.95 3.82 -12.88
CA SER A 67 35.31 2.68 -13.48
C SER A 67 35.22 2.96 -14.98
N LYS A 68 35.87 2.11 -15.78
CA LYS A 68 35.79 2.19 -17.25
C LYS A 68 34.31 2.30 -17.63
N PRO A 69 33.93 3.22 -18.52
CA PRO A 69 32.55 3.33 -18.95
C PRO A 69 32.10 1.96 -19.49
N PRO A 70 31.02 1.37 -18.95
CA PRO A 70 30.48 0.14 -19.52
C PRO A 70 30.12 0.44 -20.98
N THR A 71 30.74 -0.29 -21.90
CA THR A 71 30.40 -0.29 -23.32
C THR A 71 28.93 -0.69 -23.43
N LYS A 72 28.08 0.32 -23.61
CA LYS A 72 26.63 0.18 -23.79
C LYS A 72 26.40 -0.81 -24.94
N PRO A 73 25.85 -2.02 -24.70
CA PRO A 73 25.49 -2.91 -25.79
C PRO A 73 24.44 -2.19 -26.61
N LYS A 74 24.74 -1.97 -27.90
CA LYS A 74 23.84 -1.34 -28.86
C LYS A 74 22.63 -2.26 -29.02
N THR A 75 21.62 -2.06 -28.18
CA THR A 75 20.38 -2.82 -28.22
C THR A 75 19.63 -2.37 -29.46
N THR A 76 19.67 -3.18 -30.51
CA THR A 76 18.74 -3.08 -31.64
C THR A 76 17.34 -3.34 -31.09
N THR A 77 16.63 -2.26 -30.74
CA THR A 77 15.24 -2.31 -30.32
C THR A 77 14.40 -2.72 -31.52
N ALA A 78 14.21 -4.03 -31.71
CA ALA A 78 13.13 -4.52 -32.54
C ALA A 78 11.83 -3.97 -31.93
N LYS A 79 11.11 -3.15 -32.70
CA LYS A 79 9.80 -2.62 -32.33
C LYS A 79 8.92 -3.81 -31.92
N PRO A 80 8.37 -3.85 -30.70
CA PRO A 80 7.56 -4.97 -30.26
C PRO A 80 6.41 -5.18 -31.24
N LYS A 81 6.31 -6.39 -31.80
CA LYS A 81 5.16 -6.77 -32.62
C LYS A 81 3.93 -6.64 -31.72
N ARG A 82 3.04 -5.71 -32.05
CA ARG A 82 1.82 -5.44 -31.29
C ARG A 82 0.89 -6.64 -31.46
N THR A 83 1.04 -7.64 -30.60
CA THR A 83 0.08 -8.73 -30.51
C THR A 83 -1.23 -8.12 -30.01
N THR A 84 -2.28 -8.23 -30.81
CA THR A 84 -3.62 -7.73 -30.48
C THR A 84 -4.18 -8.58 -29.35
N ALA A 85 -3.89 -8.20 -28.10
CA ALA A 85 -4.50 -8.82 -26.93
C ALA A 85 -6.00 -8.52 -26.93
N LYS A 86 -6.82 -9.53 -26.63
CA LYS A 86 -8.26 -9.41 -26.40
C LYS A 86 -8.50 -8.29 -25.37
N PRO A 87 -9.52 -7.43 -25.52
CA PRO A 87 -9.79 -6.37 -24.53
C PRO A 87 -10.09 -7.01 -23.17
N VAL A 88 -9.18 -6.77 -22.22
CA VAL A 88 -9.32 -7.17 -20.81
C VAL A 88 -9.83 -5.96 -20.04
N ASN A 89 -10.82 -6.15 -19.16
CA ASN A 89 -11.22 -5.10 -18.23
C ASN A 89 -10.10 -4.91 -17.19
N LEU A 90 -9.42 -3.77 -17.22
CA LEU A 90 -8.28 -3.49 -16.34
C LEU A 90 -8.69 -2.89 -14.99
N CYS A 91 -9.98 -2.63 -14.77
CA CYS A 91 -10.54 -2.05 -13.55
C CYS A 91 -9.81 -0.79 -13.05
N GLY A 92 -9.56 0.12 -13.99
CA GLY A 92 -8.88 1.38 -13.75
C GLY A 92 -7.36 1.27 -13.65
N ALA A 93 -6.76 0.11 -13.96
CA ALA A 93 -5.32 0.05 -14.19
C ALA A 93 -4.97 0.70 -15.54
N PRO A 94 -3.76 1.31 -15.65
CA PRO A 94 -3.28 1.83 -16.92
C PRO A 94 -3.22 0.74 -18.00
N GLN A 95 -3.47 1.11 -19.25
CA GLN A 95 -3.28 0.19 -20.36
C GLN A 95 -1.83 -0.28 -20.42
N ASN A 96 -1.65 -1.59 -20.47
CA ASN A 96 -0.35 -2.23 -20.53
C ASN A 96 -0.45 -3.51 -21.36
N PRO A 97 0.64 -3.94 -22.02
CA PRO A 97 0.64 -5.10 -22.90
C PRO A 97 0.62 -6.44 -22.15
N TYR A 98 0.72 -6.41 -20.82
CA TYR A 98 0.82 -7.60 -19.98
C TYR A 98 -0.54 -8.07 -19.45
N GLY A 99 -1.61 -7.30 -19.69
CA GLY A 99 -2.95 -7.61 -19.16
C GLY A 99 -3.08 -7.34 -17.66
N TYR A 100 -2.16 -6.60 -17.05
CA TYR A 100 -2.18 -6.37 -15.61
C TYR A 100 -3.33 -5.44 -15.23
N GLY A 101 -4.16 -5.87 -14.29
CA GLY A 101 -5.36 -5.18 -13.85
C GLY A 101 -5.50 -5.09 -12.33
N PHE A 102 -6.57 -4.44 -11.88
CA PHE A 102 -6.89 -4.32 -10.45
C PHE A 102 -8.11 -5.14 -10.02
N CYS A 103 -8.66 -5.99 -10.88
CA CYS A 103 -9.81 -6.84 -10.54
C CYS A 103 -9.64 -8.26 -11.07
N GLY A 104 -9.47 -9.20 -10.13
CA GLY A 104 -9.46 -10.63 -10.43
C GLY A 104 -8.21 -11.09 -11.20
N GLY A 105 -7.99 -12.41 -11.19
CA GLY A 105 -6.78 -13.03 -11.72
C GLY A 105 -5.83 -13.48 -10.61
N SER A 106 -4.60 -13.79 -10.99
CA SER A 106 -3.58 -14.30 -10.06
C SER A 106 -2.64 -13.20 -9.57
N TYR A 107 -2.17 -13.31 -8.33
CA TYR A 107 -1.15 -12.41 -7.79
C TYR A 107 0.15 -12.47 -8.61
N ILE A 108 0.73 -11.30 -8.88
CA ILE A 108 1.98 -11.19 -9.65
C ILE A 108 3.17 -11.15 -8.69
N TYR A 109 3.89 -12.25 -8.57
CA TYR A 109 5.14 -12.34 -7.78
C TYR A 109 6.41 -12.06 -8.59
N LYS A 110 6.30 -12.08 -9.93
CA LYS A 110 7.42 -11.87 -10.86
C LYS A 110 6.95 -10.99 -12.02
N PRO A 111 6.93 -9.66 -11.85
CA PRO A 111 6.54 -8.75 -12.91
C PRO A 111 7.41 -8.86 -14.15
N LYS A 112 6.82 -8.56 -15.31
CA LYS A 112 7.59 -8.32 -16.54
C LYS A 112 8.45 -7.06 -16.39
N ALA A 113 9.70 -7.11 -16.88
CA ALA A 113 10.71 -6.05 -16.68
C ALA A 113 10.28 -4.63 -17.11
N GLY A 114 9.36 -4.51 -18.09
CA GLY A 114 8.87 -3.22 -18.58
C GLY A 114 7.67 -2.66 -17.83
N VAL A 115 7.24 -3.26 -16.71
CA VAL A 115 6.00 -2.86 -16.02
C VAL A 115 6.00 -1.40 -15.55
N CYS A 116 7.17 -0.89 -15.12
CA CYS A 116 7.31 0.47 -14.64
C CYS A 116 7.22 1.55 -15.73
N SER A 117 7.17 1.15 -17.02
CA SER A 117 6.84 2.05 -18.13
C SER A 117 5.34 2.31 -18.26
N TYR A 118 4.50 1.48 -17.64
CA TYR A 118 3.03 1.58 -17.74
C TYR A 118 2.38 1.88 -16.38
N CYS A 119 2.97 1.37 -15.31
CA CYS A 119 2.56 1.63 -13.94
C CYS A 119 3.60 2.51 -13.24
N ARG A 120 3.17 3.47 -12.43
CA ARG A 120 4.09 4.29 -11.62
C ARG A 120 4.68 3.45 -10.51
N CYS A 121 5.89 2.94 -10.67
CA CYS A 121 6.59 2.17 -9.65
C CYS A 121 7.21 3.09 -8.59
N ILE A 122 7.28 2.60 -7.35
CA ILE A 122 8.08 3.24 -6.29
C ILE A 122 9.59 3.10 -6.57
N ASP A 123 10.39 3.98 -5.97
CA ASP A 123 11.83 3.78 -5.88
C ASP A 123 12.10 2.46 -5.14
N TYR A 124 12.98 1.61 -5.66
CA TYR A 124 13.26 0.25 -5.16
C TYR A 124 12.20 -0.82 -5.43
N PHE A 125 11.29 -0.62 -6.39
CA PHE A 125 10.31 -1.64 -6.81
C PHE A 125 10.93 -3.02 -7.01
N TRP A 126 12.06 -3.13 -7.72
CA TRP A 126 12.69 -4.43 -8.03
C TRP A 126 13.35 -5.11 -6.81
N ASN A 127 13.62 -4.37 -5.74
CA ASN A 127 14.18 -4.92 -4.50
C ASN A 127 13.11 -5.58 -3.63
N GLY A 128 11.83 -5.26 -3.86
CA GLY A 128 10.69 -5.76 -3.12
C GLY A 128 10.58 -7.29 -3.10
N LYS A 129 9.74 -7.78 -2.18
CA LYS A 129 9.38 -9.19 -1.99
C LYS A 129 7.89 -9.27 -1.72
N GLY A 130 7.22 -10.29 -2.26
CA GLY A 130 5.76 -10.42 -2.19
C GLY A 130 5.14 -10.29 -3.57
N TYR A 131 3.86 -9.92 -3.63
CA TYR A 131 3.17 -9.67 -4.88
C TYR A 131 3.09 -8.17 -5.21
N MET A 132 2.84 -7.84 -6.48
CA MET A 132 2.60 -6.46 -6.90
C MET A 132 1.33 -5.88 -6.27
N ILE A 133 1.45 -4.74 -5.61
CA ILE A 133 0.34 -4.04 -4.98
C ILE A 133 0.35 -2.57 -5.38
N GLN A 134 -0.83 -1.99 -5.60
CA GLN A 134 -1.02 -0.55 -5.69
C GLN A 134 -1.10 0.05 -4.27
N CYS A 135 -0.28 1.05 -4.00
CA CYS A 135 -0.32 1.90 -2.81
C CYS A 135 -1.41 2.98 -2.96
N LYS A 136 -1.78 3.65 -1.86
CA LYS A 136 -2.89 4.62 -1.88
C LYS A 136 -2.60 5.87 -2.71
N ASP A 137 -1.35 6.31 -2.76
CA ASP A 137 -0.87 7.38 -3.64
C ASP A 137 -0.90 7.04 -5.15
N GLY A 138 -1.28 5.80 -5.49
CA GLY A 138 -1.39 5.30 -6.85
C GLY A 138 -0.10 4.69 -7.41
N MET A 139 1.01 4.73 -6.66
CA MET A 139 2.23 4.03 -7.04
C MET A 139 2.09 2.51 -6.83
N VAL A 140 2.99 1.74 -7.43
CA VAL A 140 3.00 0.28 -7.36
C VAL A 140 4.28 -0.20 -6.70
N SER A 141 4.14 -1.16 -5.80
CA SER A 141 5.22 -1.77 -5.00
C SER A 141 5.24 -3.29 -5.17
N MET A 142 6.42 -3.90 -5.06
CA MET A 142 6.60 -5.36 -4.92
C MET A 142 6.60 -5.79 -3.45
N SER A 143 5.84 -5.14 -2.57
CA SER A 143 5.80 -5.46 -1.13
C SER A 143 4.49 -6.09 -0.67
N GLY A 144 3.56 -6.39 -1.59
CA GLY A 144 2.22 -6.89 -1.27
C GLY A 144 2.25 -8.14 -0.41
N GLY A 145 1.33 -8.20 0.56
CA GLY A 145 1.23 -9.30 1.52
C GLY A 145 2.23 -9.22 2.69
N ARG A 146 3.05 -8.17 2.77
CA ARG A 146 4.01 -7.98 3.88
C ARG A 146 3.54 -6.89 4.85
N ARG A 147 3.91 -7.06 6.13
CA ARG A 147 3.74 -6.03 7.15
C ARG A 147 4.54 -4.78 6.75
N GLY A 148 3.91 -3.61 6.86
CA GLY A 148 4.51 -2.33 6.46
C GLY A 148 4.57 -2.08 4.94
N SER A 149 3.91 -2.91 4.12
CA SER A 149 3.78 -2.63 2.68
C SER A 149 3.15 -1.25 2.44
N CYS A 150 3.70 -0.51 1.49
CA CYS A 150 3.29 0.85 1.14
C CYS A 150 3.29 1.86 2.31
N SER A 151 4.03 1.64 3.41
CA SER A 151 3.98 2.54 4.59
C SER A 151 4.41 3.98 4.29
N HIS A 152 5.32 4.17 3.33
CA HIS A 152 5.77 5.49 2.86
C HIS A 152 4.89 6.07 1.74
N HIS A 153 3.82 5.35 1.36
CA HIS A 153 2.93 5.63 0.23
C HIS A 153 1.45 5.52 0.67
N ASP A 154 1.16 6.04 1.87
CA ASP A 154 -0.17 6.11 2.50
C ASP A 154 -0.85 4.75 2.80
N GLY A 155 -0.07 3.67 2.69
CA GLY A 155 -0.49 2.31 2.93
C GLY A 155 -1.02 1.58 1.70
N ASN A 156 -1.45 0.34 1.92
CA ASN A 156 -1.95 -0.53 0.86
C ASN A 156 -3.30 -0.03 0.33
N ARG A 157 -3.49 -0.10 -0.99
CA ARG A 157 -4.80 0.12 -1.62
C ARG A 157 -5.41 -1.18 -2.11
N ARG A 158 -4.75 -1.87 -3.04
CA ARG A 158 -5.26 -3.11 -3.64
C ARG A 158 -4.18 -3.87 -4.42
N PRO A 159 -4.29 -5.20 -4.57
CA PRO A 159 -3.35 -5.97 -5.38
C PRO A 159 -3.41 -5.65 -6.88
N VAL A 160 -2.34 -5.99 -7.59
CA VAL A 160 -2.29 -6.04 -9.05
C VAL A 160 -2.32 -7.49 -9.49
N PHE A 161 -3.17 -7.79 -10.46
CA PHE A 161 -3.42 -9.14 -10.94
C PHE A 161 -3.05 -9.28 -12.42
N GLN A 162 -2.81 -10.53 -12.84
CA GLN A 162 -2.63 -10.95 -14.22
C GLN A 162 -3.56 -12.11 -14.57
#